data_AF-A0A401ZK55-F1
#
_entry.id   AF-A0A401ZK55-F1
#
_cell.length_a   1.000
_cell.length_b   1.000
_cell.length_c   1.000
_cell.angle_alpha   90.00
_cell.angle_beta   90.00
_cell.angle_gamma   90.00
#
_symmetry.space_group_name_H-M   'P 1'
#
loop_
_entity.id
_entity.type
_entity.pdbx_description
1 polymer ?
#
loop_
_entity_poly.entity_id
_entity_poly.type
_entity_poly.pdbx_seq_one_letter_code
_entity_poly.pdbx_strand_id
1 'polypeptide(L)'
;MSEHSRYTLSFQSAEALMGQLGLRGPLQVTLVREQNHTYRLSCQQQTFYLKLHTKDWYPPDEGQTGYSVRHEVCSWRILARHGLATPEIVLAGFDGRNPLEHAYVLTREVPGIRTW
;
A
#
# COMPACT_ATOMS: atom_id res chain seq x y z
N MET A 1 12.15 8.67 21.00
CA MET A 1 11.96 7.96 19.71
C MET A 1 11.29 8.95 18.78
N SER A 2 11.89 9.29 17.64
CA SER A 2 11.26 10.17 16.66
C SER A 2 10.02 9.47 16.08
N GLU A 3 8.94 10.21 15.82
CA GLU A 3 7.67 9.70 15.24
C GLU A 3 7.88 8.91 13.96
N HIS A 4 8.97 9.18 13.23
CA HIS A 4 9.36 8.51 11.99
C HIS A 4 9.66 7.02 12.17
N SER A 5 10.02 6.57 13.38
CA SER A 5 10.34 5.17 13.64
C SER A 5 9.10 4.27 13.80
N ARG A 6 7.90 4.83 13.99
CA ARG A 6 6.69 4.06 14.32
C ARG A 6 6.02 3.43 13.10
N TYR A 7 6.20 4.03 11.92
CA TYR A 7 5.48 3.66 10.69
C TYR A 7 6.39 2.99 9.64
N THR A 8 7.62 2.67 10.00
CA THR A 8 8.55 1.99 9.12
C THR A 8 8.06 0.57 8.86
N LEU A 9 7.76 0.27 7.59
CA LEU A 9 7.47 -1.08 7.15
C LEU A 9 8.65 -2.01 7.47
N SER A 10 8.40 -3.00 8.33
CA SER A 10 9.37 -4.05 8.58
C SER A 10 9.50 -4.96 7.35
N PHE A 11 10.70 -5.49 7.12
CA PHE A 11 10.93 -6.44 6.02
C PHE A 11 10.06 -7.70 6.17
N GLN A 12 9.90 -8.20 7.40
CA GLN A 12 9.05 -9.35 7.71
C GLN A 12 7.57 -9.09 7.38
N SER A 13 7.05 -7.90 7.68
CA SER A 13 5.68 -7.51 7.32
C SER A 13 5.51 -7.43 5.80
N ALA A 14 6.53 -6.92 5.08
CA ALA A 14 6.52 -6.88 3.63
C ALA A 14 6.54 -8.29 3.01
N GLU A 15 7.37 -9.21 3.54
CA GLU A 15 7.39 -10.61 3.12
C GLU A 15 6.06 -11.32 3.39
N ALA A 16 5.47 -11.11 4.57
CA ALA A 16 4.16 -11.66 4.92
C ALA A 16 3.06 -11.19 3.95
N LEU A 17 3.07 -9.90 3.59
CA LEU A 17 2.15 -9.34 2.60
C LEU A 17 2.35 -9.98 1.21
N MET A 18 3.59 -10.10 0.74
CA MET A 18 3.87 -10.76 -0.56
C MET A 18 3.50 -12.25 -0.53
N GLY A 19 3.65 -12.91 0.63
CA GLY A 19 3.22 -14.28 0.86
C GLY A 19 1.72 -14.48 0.66
N GLN A 20 0.88 -13.48 0.97
CA GLN A 20 -0.57 -13.53 0.69
C GLN A 20 -0.88 -13.57 -0.81
N LEU A 21 0.03 -13.07 -1.65
CA LEU A 21 -0.06 -13.14 -3.11
C LEU A 21 0.55 -14.42 -3.69
N GLY A 22 1.04 -15.32 -2.84
CA GLY A 22 1.82 -16.49 -3.27
C GLY A 22 3.21 -16.15 -3.82
N LEU A 23 3.67 -14.90 -3.66
CA LEU A 23 4.98 -14.46 -4.13
C LEU A 23 6.03 -14.73 -3.06
N ARG A 24 7.01 -15.57 -3.41
CA ARG A 24 8.11 -15.96 -2.52
C ARG A 24 9.44 -15.80 -3.25
N GLY A 25 10.46 -15.28 -2.58
CA GLY A 25 11.80 -15.09 -3.15
C GLY A 25 12.39 -13.73 -2.78
N PRO A 26 13.48 -13.31 -3.46
CA PRO A 26 14.11 -12.02 -3.18
C PRO A 26 13.11 -10.88 -3.26
N LEU A 27 12.97 -10.14 -2.16
CA LEU A 27 12.11 -8.98 -2.02
C LEU A 27 12.97 -7.73 -1.88
N GLN A 28 12.72 -6.75 -2.74
CA GLN A 28 13.26 -5.40 -2.58
C GLN A 28 12.15 -4.47 -2.06
N VAL A 29 12.47 -3.72 -1.01
CA VAL A 29 11.58 -2.71 -0.43
C VAL A 29 12.26 -1.35 -0.54
N THR A 30 11.56 -0.35 -1.07
CA THR A 30 12.09 1.01 -1.20
C THR A 30 11.03 2.02 -0.83
N LEU A 31 11.31 2.90 0.13
CA LEU A 31 10.42 4.02 0.45
C LEU A 31 10.45 5.03 -0.71
N VAL A 32 9.27 5.34 -1.26
CA VAL A 32 9.13 6.31 -2.36
C VAL A 32 8.51 7.64 -1.90
N ARG A 33 7.71 7.64 -0.82
CA ARG A 33 7.11 8.84 -0.22
C ARG A 33 6.93 8.68 1.28
N GLU A 34 7.43 9.63 2.07
CA GLU A 34 7.33 9.62 3.54
C GLU A 34 5.92 9.91 4.05
N GLN A 35 5.20 10.86 3.44
CA GLN A 35 3.94 11.37 3.98
C GLN A 35 2.81 10.33 4.11
N ASN A 36 2.79 9.28 3.27
CA ASN A 36 1.87 8.15 3.41
C ASN A 36 2.63 6.82 3.58
N HIS A 37 3.91 6.88 3.98
CA HIS A 37 4.83 5.73 3.99
C HIS A 37 4.57 4.81 2.79
N THR A 38 4.76 5.37 1.59
CA THR A 38 4.52 4.66 0.35
C THR A 38 5.79 3.94 -0.04
N TYR A 39 5.69 2.64 -0.27
CA TYR A 39 6.80 1.77 -0.61
C TYR A 39 6.62 1.18 -2.00
N ARG A 40 7.71 1.08 -2.74
CA ARG A 40 7.84 0.21 -3.91
C ARG A 40 8.33 -1.15 -3.44
N LEU A 41 7.60 -2.20 -3.79
CA LEU A 41 7.93 -3.59 -3.52
C LEU A 41 8.23 -4.29 -4.84
N SER A 42 9.39 -4.94 -4.96
CA SER A 42 9.74 -5.72 -6.15
C SER A 42 10.01 -7.16 -5.76
N CYS A 43 9.27 -8.09 -6.35
CA CYS A 43 9.40 -9.54 -6.10
C CYS A 43 9.07 -10.31 -7.37
N GLN A 44 9.89 -11.31 -7.74
CA GLN A 44 9.69 -12.13 -8.94
C GLN A 44 9.39 -11.33 -10.23
N GLN A 45 10.18 -10.28 -10.50
CA GLN A 45 10.00 -9.37 -11.66
C GLN A 45 8.68 -8.59 -11.69
N GLN A 46 7.88 -8.63 -10.63
CA GLN A 46 6.68 -7.83 -10.47
C GLN A 46 6.94 -6.65 -9.55
N THR A 47 6.38 -5.50 -9.92
CA THR A 47 6.46 -4.26 -9.13
C THR A 47 5.09 -3.94 -8.54
N PHE A 48 5.07 -3.64 -7.25
CA PHE A 48 3.90 -3.19 -6.51
C PHE A 48 4.18 -1.89 -5.79
N TYR A 49 3.12 -1.14 -5.51
CA TYR A 49 3.16 0.05 -4.65
C TYR A 49 2.24 -0.16 -3.46
N LEU A 50 2.82 -0.12 -2.27
CA LEU A 50 2.13 -0.20 -1.00
C LEU A 50 2.01 1.21 -0.42
N LYS A 51 0.81 1.63 -0.04
CA LYS A 51 0.55 2.88 0.66
C LYS A 51 -0.05 2.57 2.02
N LEU A 52 0.58 3.04 3.08
CA LEU A 52 0.03 2.97 4.43
C LEU A 52 -0.76 4.25 4.74
N HIS A 53 -1.90 4.12 5.39
CA HIS A 53 -2.73 5.28 5.77
C HIS A 53 -2.34 5.79 7.16
N THR A 54 -1.14 6.37 7.27
CA THR A 54 -0.51 6.78 8.56
C THR A 54 -0.34 8.29 8.72
N LYS A 55 -1.01 9.12 7.90
CA LYS A 55 -0.89 10.58 8.00
C LYS A 55 -1.44 11.07 9.33
N ASP A 56 -0.76 12.05 9.93
CA ASP A 56 -1.13 12.61 11.24
C ASP A 56 -2.48 13.36 11.23
N TRP A 57 -2.97 13.77 10.06
CA TRP A 57 -4.31 14.37 9.92
C TRP A 57 -5.41 13.34 9.71
N TYR A 58 -5.08 12.04 9.60
CA TYR A 58 -6.11 11.04 9.74
C TYR A 58 -6.61 11.05 11.18
N PRO A 59 -7.94 11.00 11.38
CA PRO A 59 -8.51 10.83 12.70
C PRO A 59 -7.86 9.63 13.40
N PRO A 60 -7.58 9.70 14.70
CA PRO A 60 -6.92 8.61 15.44
C PRO A 60 -7.76 7.31 15.49
N ASP A 61 -9.00 7.37 14.99
CA ASP A 61 -9.93 6.28 14.87
C ASP A 61 -9.62 5.41 13.64
N GLU A 62 -9.29 4.13 13.89
CA GLU A 62 -9.07 3.11 12.86
C GLU A 62 -10.26 2.98 11.89
N GLY A 63 -11.49 3.26 12.33
CA GLY A 63 -12.67 3.27 11.46
C GLY A 63 -12.57 4.31 10.33
N GLN A 64 -11.92 5.45 10.58
CA GLN A 64 -11.83 6.56 9.63
C GLN A 64 -10.65 6.42 8.66
N THR A 65 -9.54 5.81 9.08
CA THR A 65 -8.48 5.38 8.15
C THR A 65 -8.98 4.27 7.23
N GLY A 66 -9.77 3.31 7.77
CA GLY A 66 -10.48 2.31 6.98
C GLY A 66 -11.45 2.91 5.96
N TYR A 67 -12.20 3.95 6.34
CA TYR A 67 -13.03 4.69 5.39
C TYR A 67 -12.21 5.33 4.26
N SER A 68 -11.06 5.92 4.57
CA SER A 68 -10.17 6.51 3.56
C SER A 68 -9.67 5.48 2.55
N VAL A 69 -9.30 4.28 3.01
CA VAL A 69 -8.95 3.15 2.13
C VAL A 69 -10.13 2.76 1.25
N ARG A 70 -11.34 2.62 1.81
CA ARG A 70 -12.55 2.29 1.03
C ARG A 70 -12.83 3.34 -0.04
N HIS A 71 -12.75 4.62 0.32
CA HIS A 71 -12.97 5.74 -0.59
C HIS A 71 -11.97 5.71 -1.76
N GLU A 72 -10.69 5.49 -1.47
CA GLU A 72 -9.63 5.39 -2.49
C GLU A 72 -9.83 4.18 -3.42
N VAL A 73 -10.10 3.00 -2.87
CA VAL A 73 -10.39 1.79 -3.65
C VAL A 73 -11.62 1.98 -4.55
N CYS A 74 -12.70 2.58 -4.02
CA CYS A 74 -13.90 2.88 -4.80
C CYS A 74 -13.60 3.86 -5.93
N SER A 75 -12.83 4.92 -5.66
CA SER A 75 -12.45 5.92 -6.65
C SER A 75 -11.69 5.30 -7.81
N TRP A 76 -10.67 4.48 -7.52
CA TRP A 76 -9.90 3.80 -8.57
C TRP A 76 -10.75 2.83 -9.39
N ARG A 77 -11.64 2.06 -8.75
CA ARG A 77 -12.55 1.14 -9.45
C ARG A 77 -13.53 1.86 -10.37
N ILE A 78 -14.05 3.02 -9.94
CA ILE A 78 -14.92 3.85 -10.78
C ILE A 78 -14.14 4.31 -12.02
N LEU A 79 -12.97 4.91 -11.83
CA LEU A 79 -12.13 5.38 -12.93
C LEU A 79 -11.76 4.25 -13.91
N ALA A 80 -11.37 3.07 -13.40
CA ALA A 80 -11.08 1.88 -14.20
C ALA A 80 -12.29 1.43 -15.03
N ARG A 81 -13.50 1.44 -14.45
CA ARG A 81 -14.74 1.09 -15.15
C ARG A 81 -15.06 2.04 -16.32
N HIS A 82 -14.56 3.27 -16.25
CA HIS A 82 -14.65 4.26 -17.33
C HIS A 82 -13.48 4.20 -18.33
N GLY A 83 -12.64 3.16 -18.27
CA GLY A 83 -11.55 2.94 -19.22
C GLY A 83 -10.34 3.85 -19.01
N LEU A 84 -10.24 4.51 -17.85
CA LEU A 84 -9.09 5.34 -17.52
C LEU A 84 -7.92 4.49 -17.04
N ALA A 85 -6.70 4.93 -17.34
CA ALA A 85 -5.49 4.31 -16.84
C ALA A 85 -5.39 4.52 -15.32
N THR A 86 -5.58 3.46 -14.56
CA THR A 86 -5.54 3.47 -13.09
C THR A 86 -4.68 2.33 -12.56
N PRO A 87 -4.11 2.45 -11.35
CA PRO A 87 -3.49 1.31 -10.67
C PRO A 87 -4.51 0.18 -10.46
N GLU A 88 -4.09 -1.06 -10.72
CA GLU A 88 -4.85 -2.24 -10.31
C GLU A 88 -4.71 -2.42 -8.79
N ILE A 89 -5.83 -2.43 -8.07
CA ILE A 89 -5.84 -2.74 -6.62
C ILE A 89 -5.70 -4.26 -6.44
N VAL A 90 -4.60 -4.69 -5.83
CA VAL A 90 -4.30 -6.11 -5.58
C VAL A 90 -4.82 -6.54 -4.21
N LEU A 91 -4.54 -5.72 -3.18
CA LEU A 91 -5.00 -5.95 -1.81
C LEU A 91 -5.36 -4.61 -1.15
N ALA A 92 -6.23 -4.67 -0.16
CA ALA A 92 -6.53 -3.55 0.72
C ALA A 92 -6.81 -4.06 2.14
N GLY A 93 -6.16 -3.45 3.13
CA GLY A 93 -6.45 -3.63 4.55
C GLY A 93 -7.20 -2.41 5.09
N PHE A 94 -8.28 -2.64 5.82
CA PHE A 94 -9.17 -1.55 6.27
C PHE A 94 -9.00 -1.18 7.75
N ASP A 95 -8.16 -1.90 8.48
CA ASP A 95 -7.90 -1.69 9.90
C ASP A 95 -6.52 -2.25 10.26
N GLY A 96 -6.11 -2.18 11.53
CA GLY A 96 -4.83 -2.70 12.02
C GLY A 96 -4.75 -4.23 12.16
N ARG A 97 -5.82 -4.99 11.87
CA ARG A 97 -5.85 -6.46 12.05
C ARG A 97 -5.26 -7.19 10.86
N ASN A 98 -4.05 -6.80 10.48
CA ASN A 98 -3.31 -7.34 9.35
C ASN A 98 -1.78 -7.30 9.62
N PRO A 99 -0.94 -7.98 8.82
CA PRO A 99 0.51 -8.06 9.06
C PRO A 99 1.27 -6.73 9.06
N LEU A 100 0.65 -5.65 8.58
CA LEU A 100 1.22 -4.30 8.54
C LEU A 100 0.73 -3.43 9.70
N GLU A 101 -0.20 -3.92 10.53
CA GLU A 101 -0.77 -3.22 11.69
C GLU A 101 -1.42 -1.85 11.36
N HIS A 102 -1.67 -1.59 10.07
CA HIS A 102 -2.21 -0.34 9.56
C HIS A 102 -3.16 -0.59 8.39
N ALA A 103 -4.12 0.32 8.21
CA ALA A 103 -4.92 0.36 6.98
C ALA A 103 -4.00 0.68 5.77
N TYR A 104 -4.22 -0.01 4.65
CA TYR A 104 -3.33 0.07 3.50
C TYR A 104 -4.04 -0.21 2.17
N VAL A 105 -3.40 0.24 1.08
CA VAL A 105 -3.70 -0.19 -0.29
C VAL A 105 -2.43 -0.70 -0.93
N LEU A 106 -2.52 -1.85 -1.60
CA LEU A 106 -1.47 -2.41 -2.44
C LEU A 106 -1.93 -2.42 -3.89
N THR A 107 -1.15 -1.83 -4.78
CA THR A 107 -1.46 -1.79 -6.21
C THR A 107 -0.35 -2.41 -7.05
N ARG A 108 -0.68 -2.86 -8.27
CA ARG A 108 0.34 -3.09 -9.29
C ARG A 108 0.88 -1.77 -9.82
N GLU A 109 2.08 -1.83 -10.39
CA GLU A 109 2.59 -0.78 -11.26
C GLU A 109 1.65 -0.54 -12.45
N VAL A 110 1.42 0.73 -12.81
CA VAL A 110 0.65 1.08 -14.00
C VAL A 110 1.56 0.93 -15.23
N PRO A 111 1.24 0.04 -16.18
CA PRO A 111 2.09 -0.15 -17.36
C PRO A 111 2.26 1.13 -18.16
N GLY A 112 3.48 1.38 -18.64
CA GLY A 112 3.78 2.52 -19.52
C GLY A 112 3.92 3.87 -18.80
N ILE A 113 3.66 3.95 -17.50
CA ILE A 113 3.99 5.13 -16.69
C ILE A 113 5.37 4.92 -16.09
N ARG A 114 6.39 5.62 -16.63
CA ARG A 114 7.69 5.70 -15.97
C ARG A 114 7.54 6.52 -14.70
N THR A 115 7.63 5.88 -13.53
CA THR A 115 7.72 6.61 -12.26
C THR A 115 9.10 7.24 -12.11
N TRP A 116 9.10 8.50 -11.66
CA TRP A 116 10.22 9.43 -11.46
C TRP A 116 11.29 8.94 -10.48
#